data_AF-A0A4Q9XN93-F1
#
_entry.id   AF-A0A4Q9XN93-F1
#
_cell.length_a   1.000
_cell.length_b   1.000
_cell.length_c   1.000
_cell.angle_alpha   90.00
_cell.angle_beta   90.00
_cell.angle_gamma   90.00
#
_symmetry.space_group_name_H-M   'P 1'
#
loop_
_entity.id
_entity.type
_entity.pdbx_description
1 polymer ?
#
loop_
_entity_poly.entity_id
_entity_poly.type
_entity_poly.pdbx_seq_one_letter_code
_entity_poly.pdbx_strand_id
1 'polypeptide(L)' 'MRCPMALLTSKRWIADLPRHHPARLLISERREHQDIVNWLRRENIDFCYNPVPQGIELKLFVTMDEPDVPDL' A
#
# COMPACT_ATOMS: atom_id res chain seq x y z
N MET A 1 -22.94 -5.41 7.94
CA MET A 1 -21.77 -5.74 7.09
C MET A 1 -21.27 -4.43 6.49
N ARG A 2 -20.17 -3.85 7.00
CA ARG A 2 -19.53 -2.67 6.37
C ARG A 2 -18.61 -3.16 5.27
N CYS A 3 -18.68 -2.49 4.12
CA CYS A 3 -18.43 -3.11 2.82
C CYS A 3 -16.94 -3.36 2.53
N PRO A 4 -16.57 -4.50 1.93
CA PRO A 4 -15.25 -4.73 1.32
C PRO A 4 -14.96 -3.79 0.13
N MET A 5 -15.89 -2.89 -0.20
CA MET A 5 -15.78 -1.95 -1.31
C MET A 5 -14.67 -0.94 -1.07
N ALA A 6 -14.51 -0.41 0.16
CA ALA A 6 -13.41 0.51 0.48
C ALA A 6 -12.05 -0.17 0.29
N LEU A 7 -11.91 -1.40 0.79
CA LEU A 7 -10.72 -2.24 0.61
C LEU A 7 -10.40 -2.50 -0.88
N LEU A 8 -11.41 -2.90 -1.67
CA LEU A 8 -11.25 -3.14 -3.11
C LEU A 8 -10.86 -1.87 -3.87
N THR A 9 -11.50 -0.74 -3.55
CA THR A 9 -11.19 0.56 -4.16
C THR A 9 -9.77 1.01 -3.79
N SER A 10 -9.33 0.83 -2.54
CA SER A 10 -7.96 1.14 -2.13
C SER A 10 -6.94 0.27 -2.86
N LYS A 11 -7.16 -1.05 -2.97
CA LYS A 11 -6.24 -1.95 -3.70
C LYS A 11 -6.13 -1.57 -5.18
N ARG A 12 -7.26 -1.29 -5.84
CA ARG A 12 -7.28 -0.88 -7.23
C ARG A 12 -6.60 0.48 -7.44
N TRP A 13 -6.86 1.44 -6.56
CA TRP A 13 -6.18 2.74 -6.59
C TRP A 13 -4.66 2.59 -6.45
N ILE A 14 -4.19 1.72 -5.55
CA ILE A 14 -2.76 1.44 -5.38
C ILE A 14 -2.17 0.80 -6.64
N ALA A 15 -2.87 -0.16 -7.26
CA ALA A 15 -2.42 -0.80 -8.49
C ALA A 15 -2.37 0.17 -9.69
N ASP A 16 -3.24 1.18 -9.71
CA ASP A 16 -3.27 2.22 -10.74
C ASP A 16 -2.24 3.35 -10.50
N LEU A 17 -1.48 3.31 -9.39
CA LEU A 17 -0.47 4.33 -9.13
C LEU A 17 0.66 4.27 -10.17
N PRO A 18 1.10 5.42 -10.71
CA PRO A 18 2.25 5.47 -11.59
C PRO A 18 3.48 4.96 -10.85
N ARG A 19 4.33 4.21 -11.58
CA ARG A 19 5.59 3.68 -11.06
C ARG A 19 6.42 4.81 -10.44
N HIS A 20 7.03 4.54 -9.28
CA HIS A 20 7.83 5.51 -8.50
C HIS A 20 7.05 6.68 -7.89
N HIS A 21 5.72 6.63 -7.83
CA HIS A 21 4.96 7.66 -7.14
C HIS A 21 4.73 7.28 -5.67
N PRO A 22 5.34 8.00 -4.70
CA PRO A 22 5.05 7.76 -3.29
C PRO A 22 3.59 8.13 -3.02
N ALA A 23 2.86 7.23 -2.37
CA ALA A 23 1.45 7.43 -2.08
C ALA A 23 1.16 7.31 -0.59
N ARG A 24 0.14 8.03 -0.13
CA ARG A 24 -0.34 8.01 1.26
C ARG A 24 -1.77 7.51 1.29
N LEU A 25 -2.03 6.52 2.13
CA LEU A 25 -3.37 5.99 2.36
C LEU A 25 -3.70 6.08 3.85
N LEU A 26 -4.81 6.75 4.18
CA LEU A 26 -5.33 6.80 5.54
C LEU A 26 -6.38 5.72 5.73
N ILE A 27 -6.16 4.83 6.69
CA ILE A 27 -7.09 3.77 7.06
C ILE A 27 -7.67 4.08 8.44
N SER A 28 -8.97 4.32 8.52
CA SER A 28 -9.68 4.57 9.78
C SER A 28 -10.07 3.28 10.51
N GLU A 29 -10.22 2.15 9.80
CA GLU A 29 -10.64 0.87 10.38
C GLU A 29 -9.45 -0.09 10.59
N ARG A 30 -9.25 -0.55 11.83
CA ARG A 30 -8.15 -1.49 12.17
C ARG A 30 -8.19 -2.81 11.41
N ARG A 31 -9.38 -3.30 11.04
CA ARG A 31 -9.53 -4.56 10.30
C ARG A 31 -9.04 -4.42 8.86
N GLU A 32 -9.40 -3.32 8.20
CA GLU A 32 -8.96 -3.01 6.84
C GLU A 32 -7.44 -2.81 6.76
N HIS A 33 -6.84 -2.26 7.81
CA HIS A 33 -5.38 -2.12 7.90
C HIS A 33 -4.68 -3.47 7.75
N GLN A 34 -5.13 -4.51 8.46
CA GLN A 34 -4.48 -5.81 8.39
C GLN A 34 -4.64 -6.48 7.02
N ASP A 35 -5.81 -6.33 6.38
CA ASP A 35 -6.07 -6.84 5.04
C ASP A 35 -5.25 -6.12 3.97
N ILE A 36 -5.06 -4.80 4.08
CA ILE A 36 -4.24 -3.99 3.16
C ILE A 36 -2.76 -4.33 3.34
N VAL A 37 -2.27 -4.38 4.58
CA VAL A 37 -0.88 -4.74 4.89
C VAL A 37 -0.54 -6.14 4.36
N ASN A 38 -1.42 -7.11 4.56
CA ASN A 38 -1.21 -8.47 4.05
C ASN A 38 -1.20 -8.51 2.52
N TRP A 39 -2.01 -7.70 1.86
CA TRP A 39 -2.02 -7.60 0.41
C TRP A 39 -0.76 -6.91 -0.12
N LEU A 40 -0.36 -5.76 0.44
CA LEU A 40 0.88 -5.05 0.05
C LEU A 40 2.11 -5.95 0.14
N ARG A 41 2.21 -6.78 1.20
CA ARG A 41 3.27 -7.78 1.35
C ARG A 41 3.25 -8.85 0.26
N ARG A 42 2.08 -9.27 -0.21
CA ARG A 42 1.96 -10.27 -1.31
C ARG A 42 2.37 -9.69 -2.66
N GLU A 43 2.12 -8.40 -2.85
CA GLU A 43 2.50 -7.68 -4.07
C GLU A 43 3.95 -7.17 -4.04
N ASN A 44 4.74 -7.49 -3.00
CA ASN A 44 6.10 -6.97 -2.79
C ASN A 44 6.19 -5.43 -2.87
N ILE A 45 5.15 -4.73 -2.43
CA ILE A 45 5.16 -3.27 -2.36
C ILE A 45 5.81 -2.89 -1.03
N ASP A 46 6.84 -2.03 -1.06
CA ASP A 46 7.41 -1.47 0.15
C ASP A 46 6.43 -0.47 0.79
N PHE A 47 6.28 -0.54 2.11
CA PHE A 47 5.42 0.39 2.84
C PHE A 47 5.91 0.62 4.26
N CYS A 48 5.58 1.79 4.81
CA CYS A 48 5.62 2.03 6.24
C CYS A 48 4.25 2.50 6.74
N TYR A 49 3.95 2.26 8.01
CA TYR A 49 2.71 2.74 8.62
C TYR A 49 2.99 3.52 9.89
N ASN A 50 2.21 4.57 10.11
CA ASN A 50 2.26 5.40 11.31
C ASN A 50 0.86 5.50 11.92
N PRO A 51 0.68 5.16 13.21
CA PRO A 51 -0.57 5.44 13.89
C PRO A 51 -0.75 6.95 14.04
N VAL A 52 -1.89 7.47 13.63
CA VAL A 52 -2.27 8.89 13.70
C VAL A 52 -3.62 9.03 14.43
N PRO A 53 -3.98 10.20 14.98
CA PRO A 53 -5.25 10.36 15.69
C PRO A 53 -6.49 9.97 14.88
N GLN A 54 -6.40 10.02 13.55
CA GLN A 54 -7.48 9.73 12.60
C GLN A 54 -7.51 8.25 12.15
N GLY A 55 -6.52 7.43 12.54
CA GLY A 55 -6.39 6.05 12.08
C GLY A 55 -4.94 5.60 11.91
N ILE A 56 -4.66 4.84 10.86
CA ILE A 56 -3.32 4.40 10.48
C ILE A 56 -3.01 4.99 9.11
N GLU A 57 -1.94 5.76 9.03
CA GLU A 57 -1.43 6.24 7.75
C GLU A 57 -0.42 5.25 7.19
N LEU A 58 -0.66 4.72 6.00
CA LEU A 58 0.29 3.96 5.19
C LEU A 58 0.98 4.89 4.20
N LYS A 59 2.31 4.83 4.15
CA LYS A 59 3.12 5.40 3.08
C LYS A 59 3.64 4.26 2.23
N LEU A 60 3.33 4.30 0.94
CA LEU A 60 3.71 3.29 -0.04
C LEU A 60 4.93 3.79 -0.82
N PHE A 61 5.93 2.92 -0.94
CA PHE A 61 7.12 3.09 -1.75
C PHE A 61 7.03 2.04 -2.85
N VAL A 62 6.62 2.45 -4.04
CA VAL A 62 6.57 1.55 -5.19
C VAL A 62 7.98 1.49 -5.78
N THR A 63 8.83 0.68 -5.17
CA THR A 63 10.15 0.28 -5.65
C THR A 63 9.95 -0.93 -6.57
N MET A 64 10.32 -0.82 -7.85
CA MET A 64 10.59 -2.02 -8.65
C MET A 64 12.09 -2.25 -8.63
N ASP A 65 12.49 -3.53 -8.64
CA ASP A 65 13.86 -4.01 -8.77
C ASP A 65 14.70 -3.07 -9.66
N GLU A 66 15.87 -2.68 -9.14
CA GLU A 66 16.94 -2.16 -9.98
C GLU A 66 17.09 -3.09 -11.20
N PRO A 67 17.26 -2.57 -12.42
CA PRO A 67 17.68 -3.43 -13.51
C PRO A 67 18.94 -4.14 -13.03
N ASP A 68 18.91 -5.48 -12.96
CA ASP A 68 20.09 -6.34 -12.78
C ASP A 68 21.18 -5.75 -13.67
N VAL A 69 22.12 -5.02 -13.05
CA VAL A 69 23.23 -4.41 -13.78
C VAL A 69 24.02 -5.60 -14.32
N PRO A 70 24.13 -5.79 -15.65
CA PRO A 70 25.04 -6.81 -16.15
C PRO A 70 26.42 -6.44 -15.63
N ASP A 71 27.02 -7.31 -14.82
CA ASP A 71 28.40 -7.18 -14.37
C ASP A 71 29.28 -6.79 -15.58
N LEU A 72 29.91 -5.62 -15.48
CA LEU A 72 30.78 -5.00 -16.49
C LEU A 72 32.06 -5.84 -16.73
#